data_AF-A0A2S6IN76-F1
#
_entry.id   AF-A0A2S6IN76-F1
#
_cell.length_a   1.000
_cell.length_b   1.000
_cell.length_c   1.000
_cell.angle_alpha   90.00
_cell.angle_beta   90.00
_cell.angle_gamma   90.00
#
_symmetry.space_group_name_H-M   'P 1'
#
loop_
_entity.id
_entity.type
_entity.pdbx_description
1 polymer ?
#
loop_
_entity_poly.entity_id
_entity_poly.type
_entity_poly.pdbx_seq_one_letter_code
_entity_poly.pdbx_strand_id
1 'polypeptide(L)'
;MSKNPPAKNLAILAYASAIFLYIHFIVFVAVFGIAVILNYNKGNKFASFHIRQMFGIGIIAVIISVFSGAIPEDQLLLPLIIITMMVLLALLGLVSALRNQQDLLPYIGKYFQEWFNFIK
;
A
#
# COMPACT_ATOMS: atom_id res chain seq x y z
N MET A 1 0.37 40.45 27.14
CA MET A 1 -0.39 39.28 26.61
C MET A 1 -0.15 39.19 25.11
N SER A 2 0.50 38.14 24.63
CA SER A 2 0.67 37.89 23.19
C SER A 2 -0.70 37.54 22.59
N LYS A 3 -1.39 38.53 22.00
CA LYS A 3 -2.58 38.26 21.18
C LYS A 3 -2.13 37.38 20.01
N ASN A 4 -2.69 36.18 19.90
CA ASN A 4 -2.44 35.31 18.75
C ASN A 4 -2.72 36.10 17.46
N PRO A 5 -1.91 35.92 16.39
CA PRO A 5 -2.16 36.60 15.13
C PRO A 5 -3.54 36.20 14.57
N PRO A 6 -4.21 37.09 13.81
CA PRO A 6 -5.45 36.75 13.13
C PRO A 6 -5.22 35.52 12.25
N ALA A 7 -6.21 34.63 12.21
CA ALA A 7 -6.19 33.38 11.44
C ALA A 7 -5.12 32.33 11.84
N LYS A 8 -4.52 32.39 13.05
CA LYS A 8 -3.62 31.33 13.56
C LYS A 8 -4.16 29.91 13.35
N ASN A 9 -5.45 29.68 13.61
CA ASN A 9 -6.08 28.37 13.47
C ASN A 9 -6.16 27.92 12.00
N LEU A 10 -6.32 28.85 11.06
CA LEU A 10 -6.32 28.55 9.63
C LEU A 10 -4.92 28.14 9.16
N ALA A 11 -3.87 28.82 9.66
CA ALA A 11 -2.50 28.43 9.41
C ALA A 11 -2.19 27.04 9.98
N ILE A 12 -2.63 26.74 11.21
CA ILE A 12 -2.50 25.40 11.82
C ILE A 12 -3.22 24.35 10.97
N LEU A 13 -4.43 24.63 10.48
CA LEU A 13 -5.19 23.71 9.63
C LEU A 13 -4.46 23.45 8.30
N ALA A 14 -3.86 24.47 7.69
CA ALA A 14 -3.06 24.31 6.48
C ALA A 14 -1.86 23.38 6.70
N TYR A 15 -1.12 23.53 7.81
CA TYR A 15 -0.02 22.60 8.14
C TYR A 15 -0.53 21.20 8.51
N ALA A 16 -1.65 21.09 9.22
CA ALA A 16 -2.26 19.80 9.55
C ALA A 16 -2.72 19.03 8.29
N SER A 17 -3.06 19.73 7.21
CA SER A 17 -3.42 19.11 5.92
C SER A 17 -2.32 18.18 5.37
N ALA A 18 -1.05 18.49 5.65
CA ALA A 18 0.08 17.65 5.24
C ALA A 18 0.04 16.25 5.87
N ILE A 19 -0.54 16.09 7.06
CA ILE A 19 -0.71 14.77 7.70
C ILE A 19 -1.65 13.91 6.86
N PHE A 20 -2.76 14.46 6.38
CA PHE A 20 -3.70 13.73 5.53
C PHE A 20 -3.08 13.28 4.21
N LEU A 21 -2.09 14.02 3.70
CA LEU A 21 -1.36 13.63 2.49
C LEU A 21 -0.56 12.33 2.69
N TYR A 22 0.01 12.08 3.88
CA TYR A 22 0.90 10.92 4.12
C TYR A 22 0.29 9.82 5.01
N ILE A 23 -0.84 10.09 5.66
CA ILE A 23 -1.42 9.17 6.66
C ILE A 23 -1.68 7.77 6.11
N HIS A 24 -2.15 7.67 4.86
CA HIS A 24 -2.45 6.40 4.23
C HIS A 24 -1.21 5.53 4.03
N PHE A 25 -0.08 6.13 3.64
CA PHE A 25 1.19 5.44 3.48
C PHE A 25 1.74 4.96 4.83
N ILE A 26 1.71 5.82 5.84
CA ILE A 26 2.16 5.48 7.20
C ILE A 26 1.32 4.33 7.77
N VAL A 27 -0.01 4.41 7.64
CA VAL A 27 -0.92 3.36 8.10
C VAL A 27 -0.66 2.05 7.36
N PHE A 28 -0.46 2.10 6.04
CA PHE A 28 -0.11 0.91 5.26
C PHE A 28 1.16 0.25 5.81
N VAL A 29 2.26 0.99 5.92
CA VAL A 29 3.55 0.46 6.39
C VAL A 29 3.43 -0.10 7.81
N ALA A 30 2.73 0.60 8.71
CA ALA A 30 2.55 0.15 10.09
C ALA A 30 1.74 -1.15 10.18
N VAL A 31 0.55 -1.20 9.56
CA VAL A 31 -0.34 -2.37 9.63
C VAL A 31 0.27 -3.57 8.90
N PHE A 32 0.81 -3.36 7.70
CA PHE A 32 1.48 -4.41 6.95
C PHE A 32 2.73 -4.92 7.69
N GLY A 33 3.54 -4.00 8.24
CA GLY A 33 4.72 -4.34 9.02
C GLY A 33 4.41 -5.21 10.24
N ILE A 34 3.31 -4.92 10.95
CA ILE A 34 2.83 -5.77 12.05
C ILE A 34 2.51 -7.19 11.54
N ALA A 35 1.81 -7.34 10.42
CA ALA A 35 1.51 -8.65 9.85
C ALA A 35 2.79 -9.45 9.51
N VAL A 36 3.80 -8.79 8.93
CA VAL A 36 5.11 -9.39 8.65
C VAL A 36 5.80 -9.83 9.93
N ILE A 37 5.88 -8.96 10.95
CA ILE A 37 6.55 -9.25 12.23
C ILE A 37 5.87 -10.41 12.95
N LEU A 38 4.53 -10.42 12.99
CA LEU A 38 3.77 -11.47 13.66
C LEU A 38 3.94 -12.85 13.00
N ASN A 39 4.25 -12.88 11.70
CA ASN A 39 4.50 -14.11 10.96
C ASN A 39 5.98 -14.54 10.94
N TYR A 40 6.92 -13.60 11.11
CA TYR A 40 8.37 -13.81 10.92
C TYR A 40 8.92 -15.04 11.66
N ASN A 41 8.58 -15.21 12.95
CA ASN A 41 9.03 -16.35 13.75
C ASN A 41 8.15 -17.60 13.60
N LYS A 42 6.93 -17.46 13.08
CA LYS A 42 5.96 -18.55 12.97
C LYS A 42 6.08 -19.29 11.63
N GLY A 43 6.46 -18.59 10.56
CA GLY A 43 6.56 -19.16 9.21
C GLY A 43 5.25 -19.78 8.75
N ASN A 44 4.11 -19.16 9.08
CA ASN A 44 2.81 -19.72 8.70
C ASN A 44 2.61 -19.55 7.20
N LYS A 45 2.70 -20.65 6.46
CA LYS A 45 2.60 -20.68 4.99
C LYS A 45 1.39 -19.94 4.43
N PHE A 46 0.25 -19.97 5.13
CA PHE A 46 -0.96 -19.25 4.72
C PHE A 46 -0.76 -17.74 4.81
N ALA A 47 -0.27 -17.24 5.94
CA ALA A 47 0.04 -15.83 6.11
C ALA A 47 1.14 -15.38 5.14
N SER A 48 2.22 -16.16 5.00
CA SER A 48 3.34 -15.85 4.10
C SER A 48 2.89 -15.70 2.66
N PHE A 49 1.97 -16.56 2.19
CA PHE A 49 1.39 -16.44 0.86
C PHE A 49 0.73 -15.07 0.64
N HIS A 50 -0.17 -14.67 1.55
CA HIS A 50 -0.91 -13.40 1.44
C HIS A 50 -0.01 -12.17 1.66
N ILE A 51 0.97 -12.27 2.56
CA ILE A 51 1.98 -11.21 2.77
C ILE A 51 2.79 -10.99 1.50
N ARG A 52 3.22 -12.04 0.79
CA ARG A 52 3.95 -11.90 -0.49
C ARG A 52 3.09 -11.24 -1.56
N GLN A 53 1.81 -11.60 -1.67
CA GLN A 53 0.88 -10.97 -2.62
C GLN A 53 0.76 -9.47 -2.34
N MET A 54 0.50 -9.09 -1.07
CA MET A 54 0.33 -7.70 -0.69
C MET A 54 1.64 -6.90 -0.76
N PHE A 55 2.78 -7.53 -0.46
CA PHE A 55 4.10 -6.92 -0.60
C PHE A 55 4.38 -6.52 -2.06
N GLY A 56 4.07 -7.40 -3.00
CA GLY A 56 4.18 -7.11 -4.43
C GLY A 56 3.32 -5.93 -4.87
N ILE A 57 2.06 -5.88 -4.42
CA ILE A 57 1.17 -4.73 -4.65
C ILE A 57 1.79 -3.45 -4.07
N GLY A 58 2.31 -3.50 -2.85
CA GLY A 58 2.97 -2.36 -2.19
C GLY A 58 4.18 -1.84 -2.97
N ILE A 59 5.03 -2.74 -3.49
CA ILE A 59 6.18 -2.36 -4.33
C ILE A 59 5.71 -1.65 -5.60
N ILE A 60 4.71 -2.20 -6.30
CA ILE A 60 4.17 -1.58 -7.52
C ILE A 60 3.63 -0.18 -7.20
N ALA A 61 2.88 -0.03 -6.09
CA ALA A 61 2.36 1.28 -5.68
C ALA A 61 3.49 2.30 -5.45
N VAL A 62 4.57 1.90 -4.76
CA VAL A 62 5.74 2.77 -4.55
C VAL A 62 6.42 3.14 -5.86
N ILE A 63 6.62 2.19 -6.77
CA ILE A 63 7.20 2.44 -8.10
C ILE A 63 6.36 3.46 -8.85
N ILE A 64 5.04 3.27 -8.93
CA ILE A 64 4.14 4.19 -9.62
C ILE A 64 4.19 5.58 -8.98
N SER A 65 4.19 5.68 -7.64
CA SER A 65 4.28 6.97 -6.97
C SER A 65 5.58 7.71 -7.30
N VAL A 66 6.72 7.02 -7.28
CA VAL A 66 8.04 7.61 -7.56
C VAL A 66 8.19 8.04 -9.02
N PHE A 67 7.72 7.22 -9.96
CA PHE A 67 7.87 7.47 -11.40
C PHE A 67 6.71 8.24 -12.02
N SER A 68 5.66 8.57 -11.25
CA SER A 68 4.47 9.28 -11.76
C SER A 68 4.81 10.62 -12.42
N GLY A 69 5.80 11.34 -11.89
CA GLY A 69 6.25 12.62 -12.47
C GLY A 69 7.02 12.51 -13.79
N ALA A 70 7.43 11.31 -14.19
CA ALA A 70 8.08 11.07 -15.49
C ALA A 70 7.06 10.71 -16.59
N ILE A 71 5.78 10.55 -16.23
CA ILE A 71 4.72 10.19 -17.18
C ILE A 71 4.29 11.46 -17.94
N PRO A 72 4.24 11.42 -19.28
CA PRO A 72 3.76 12.53 -20.09
C PRO A 72 2.36 13.01 -19.67
N GLU A 73 2.11 14.32 -19.77
CA GLU A 73 0.85 14.93 -19.32
C GLU A 73 -0.39 14.38 -20.04
N ASP A 74 -0.24 13.94 -21.30
CA ASP A 74 -1.30 13.29 -22.09
C ASP A 74 -1.67 11.89 -21.57
N GLN A 75 -0.89 11.32 -20.64
CA GLN A 75 -1.08 9.98 -20.08
C GLN A 75 -1.43 9.98 -18.58
N LEU A 76 -1.93 11.09 -18.05
CA LEU A 76 -2.24 11.24 -16.61
C LEU A 76 -3.24 10.19 -16.06
N LEU A 77 -4.03 9.56 -16.93
CA LEU A 77 -4.94 8.47 -16.55
C LEU A 77 -4.24 7.15 -16.23
N LEU A 78 -3.02 6.93 -16.75
CA LEU A 78 -2.31 5.66 -16.60
C LEU A 78 -1.99 5.32 -15.12
N PRO A 79 -1.41 6.23 -14.31
CA PRO A 79 -1.22 5.99 -12.87
C PRO A 79 -2.50 5.66 -12.14
N LEU A 80 -3.60 6.36 -12.47
CA LEU A 80 -4.90 6.13 -11.86
C LEU A 80 -5.41 4.72 -12.16
N ILE A 81 -5.34 4.29 -13.42
CA ILE A 81 -5.73 2.94 -13.84
C ILE A 81 -4.92 1.88 -13.09
N ILE A 82 -3.59 2.04 -13.04
CA ILE A 82 -2.72 1.08 -12.36
C ILE A 82 -3.04 0.99 -10.87
N ILE A 83 -3.21 2.12 -10.19
CA ILE A 83 -3.57 2.16 -8.76
C ILE A 83 -4.94 1.51 -8.54
N THR A 84 -5.93 1.80 -9.38
CA THR A 84 -7.25 1.15 -9.30
C THR A 84 -7.14 -0.36 -9.47
N MET A 85 -6.36 -0.84 -10.44
CA MET A 85 -6.11 -2.28 -10.62
C MET A 85 -5.44 -2.89 -9.38
N MET A 86 -4.45 -2.23 -8.80
CA MET A 86 -3.78 -2.70 -7.58
C MET A 86 -4.76 -2.83 -6.39
N VAL A 87 -5.67 -1.87 -6.23
CA VAL A 87 -6.72 -1.95 -5.20
C VAL A 87 -7.65 -3.13 -5.45
N LEU A 88 -8.11 -3.34 -6.70
CA LEU A 88 -8.96 -4.48 -7.04
C LEU A 88 -8.26 -5.82 -6.77
N LEU A 89 -6.98 -5.95 -7.10
CA LEU A 89 -6.19 -7.14 -6.78
C LEU A 89 -6.05 -7.34 -5.27
N ALA A 90 -5.81 -6.27 -4.50
CA ALA A 90 -5.77 -6.36 -3.03
C ALA A 90 -7.10 -6.87 -2.45
N LEU A 91 -8.24 -6.43 -3.00
CA LEU A 91 -9.57 -6.92 -2.61
C LEU A 91 -9.76 -8.40 -2.95
N LEU A 92 -9.30 -8.86 -4.12
CA LEU A 92 -9.35 -10.29 -4.48
C LEU A 92 -8.51 -11.14 -3.51
N GLY A 93 -7.30 -10.69 -3.19
CA GLY A 93 -6.44 -11.35 -2.20
C GLY A 93 -7.10 -11.39 -0.81
N LEU A 94 -7.71 -10.29 -0.38
CA LEU A 94 -8.45 -10.21 0.88
C LEU A 94 -9.63 -11.20 0.92
N VAL A 95 -10.45 -11.25 -0.14
CA VAL A 95 -11.56 -12.20 -0.22
C VAL A 95 -11.06 -13.64 -0.18
N SER A 96 -9.97 -13.95 -0.88
CA SER A 96 -9.33 -15.27 -0.81
C SER A 96 -8.88 -15.61 0.61
N ALA A 97 -8.23 -14.68 1.32
CA ALA A 97 -7.81 -14.86 2.70
C ALA A 97 -9.01 -15.09 3.65
N LEU A 98 -10.08 -14.31 3.51
CA LEU A 98 -11.31 -14.46 4.31
C LEU A 98 -12.00 -15.81 4.08
N ARG A 99 -11.79 -16.43 2.90
CA ARG A 99 -12.29 -17.77 2.56
C ARG A 99 -11.33 -18.90 2.94
N ASN A 100 -10.21 -18.59 3.61
CA ASN A 100 -9.14 -19.54 3.91
C ASN A 100 -8.51 -20.17 2.65
N GLN A 101 -8.50 -19.42 1.55
CA GLN A 101 -7.91 -19.83 0.27
C GLN A 101 -6.56 -19.16 0.03
N GLN A 102 -5.76 -19.75 -0.86
CA GLN A 102 -4.46 -19.22 -1.32
C GLN A 102 -4.53 -19.00 -2.83
N ASP A 103 -5.52 -18.22 -3.27
CA ASP A 103 -5.69 -17.93 -4.68
C ASP A 103 -4.64 -16.93 -5.14
N LEU A 104 -4.01 -17.22 -6.27
CA LEU A 104 -3.06 -16.30 -6.88
C LEU A 104 -3.80 -15.07 -7.40
N LEU A 105 -3.21 -13.89 -7.18
CA LEU A 105 -3.68 -12.69 -7.86
C LEU A 105 -3.55 -12.86 -9.37
N PRO A 106 -4.59 -12.50 -10.15
CA PRO A 106 -4.53 -12.58 -11.61
C PRO A 106 -3.28 -11.94 -12.20
N TYR A 107 -2.69 -12.59 -13.20
CA TYR A 107 -1.50 -12.18 -13.98
C TYR A 107 -0.18 -12.07 -13.21
N ILE A 108 -0.17 -11.55 -11.98
CA ILE A 108 1.05 -11.19 -11.24
C ILE A 108 1.33 -12.07 -10.02
N GLY A 109 0.31 -12.75 -9.50
CA GLY A 109 0.41 -13.39 -8.19
C GLY A 109 1.40 -14.55 -8.14
N LYS A 110 1.61 -15.27 -9.25
CA LYS A 110 2.62 -16.34 -9.35
C LYS A 110 4.02 -15.76 -9.15
N TYR A 111 4.33 -14.66 -9.83
CA TYR A 111 5.64 -14.00 -9.73
C TYR A 111 5.90 -13.48 -8.32
N PHE A 112 4.88 -12.94 -7.64
CA PHE A 112 5.02 -12.50 -6.25
C PHE A 112 5.40 -13.65 -5.31
N GLN A 113 4.85 -14.85 -5.52
CA GLN A 113 5.24 -16.02 -4.72
C GLN A 113 6.69 -16.45 -4.99
N GLU A 114 7.17 -16.32 -6.22
CA GLU A 114 8.53 -16.67 -6.63
C GLU A 114 9.57 -15.64 -6.17
N TRP A 115 9.35 -14.35 -6.46
CA TRP A 115 10.28 -13.26 -6.16
C TRP A 115 10.41 -12.98 -4.66
N PHE A 116 9.32 -13.11 -3.90
CA PHE A 116 9.31 -12.78 -2.48
C PHE A 116 9.39 -14.03 -1.58
N ASN A 117 10.02 -15.09 -2.07
CA ASN A 117 10.18 -16.35 -1.33
C ASN A 117 10.95 -16.22 -0.01
N PHE A 118 11.70 -15.14 0.17
CA PHE A 118 12.41 -14.81 1.41
C PHE A 118 11.46 -14.49 2.57
N ILE A 119 10.20 -14.10 2.28
CA ILE A 119 9.14 -13.93 3.28
C ILE A 119 8.64 -15.33 3.64
N LYS A 120 9.16 -15.89 4.74
CA LYS A 120 8.82 -17.24 5.21
C LYS A 120 7.53 -17.30 5.99
#